data_AF-A0A536H364-F1
#
_entry.id   AF-A0A536H364-F1
#
_cell.length_a   1.000
_cell.length_b   1.000
_cell.length_c   1.000
_cell.angle_alpha   90.00
_cell.angle_beta   90.00
_cell.angle_gamma   90.00
#
_symmetry.space_group_name_H-M   'P 1'
#
loop_
_entity.id
_entity.type
_entity.pdbx_description
1 polymer ?
#
loop_
_entity_poly.entity_id
_entity_poly.type
_entity_poly.pdbx_seq_one_letter_code
_entity_poly.pdbx_strand_id
1 'polypeptide(L)'
;MPQSQIWEREGALQAIDGLVSEALSGRGRSLFIVGEAGLGKTTMVERARAGSGGRFKVSIGRGDAAESSLPFGIIDQALRGLGFRSPGQTRAGRRPAMQARAARLYAA
;
A
#
# COMPACT_ATOMS: atom_id res chain seq x y z
N MET A 1 -22.15 -10.49 -11.55
CA MET A 1 -20.93 -11.25 -11.19
C MET A 1 -21.13 -11.75 -9.77
N PRO A 2 -21.22 -13.08 -9.52
CA PRO A 2 -21.47 -13.57 -8.18
C PRO A 2 -20.27 -13.23 -7.29
N GLN A 3 -20.54 -12.62 -6.15
CA GLN A 3 -19.54 -12.26 -5.16
C GLN A 3 -18.98 -13.57 -4.59
N SER A 4 -17.69 -13.83 -4.80
CA SER A 4 -17.01 -15.00 -4.27
C SER A 4 -17.13 -14.97 -2.74
N GLN A 5 -17.89 -15.91 -2.20
CA GLN A 5 -18.10 -16.06 -0.77
C GLN A 5 -16.82 -16.58 -0.14
N ILE A 6 -16.18 -15.73 0.67
CA ILE A 6 -14.88 -15.97 1.27
C ILE A 6 -15.09 -16.61 2.64
N TRP A 7 -14.81 -17.90 2.76
CA TRP A 7 -14.84 -18.62 4.06
C TRP A 7 -13.48 -18.49 4.76
N GLU A 8 -13.49 -18.49 6.11
CA GLU A 8 -12.33 -18.33 7.01
C GLU A 8 -11.65 -16.95 7.03
N ARG A 9 -12.36 -15.86 6.67
CA ARG A 9 -11.81 -14.49 6.77
C ARG A 9 -12.45 -13.58 7.80
N GLU A 10 -13.50 -13.98 8.51
CA GLU A 10 -14.15 -13.13 9.53
C GLU A 10 -13.15 -12.42 10.47
N GLY A 11 -12.13 -13.14 10.98
CA GLY A 11 -11.12 -12.52 11.84
C GLY A 11 -10.26 -11.47 11.13
N ALA A 12 -9.82 -11.74 9.89
CA ALA A 12 -9.06 -10.79 9.10
C ALA A 12 -9.90 -9.57 8.68
N LEU A 13 -11.17 -9.79 8.34
CA LEU A 13 -12.12 -8.73 8.01
C LEU A 13 -12.40 -7.85 9.23
N GLN A 14 -12.65 -8.44 10.40
CA GLN A 14 -12.82 -7.70 11.65
C GLN A 14 -11.56 -6.90 12.00
N ALA A 15 -10.37 -7.46 11.81
CA ALA A 15 -9.12 -6.74 12.04
C ALA A 15 -8.96 -5.53 11.11
N ILE A 16 -9.35 -5.66 9.83
CA ILE A 16 -9.36 -4.54 8.87
C ILE A 16 -10.38 -3.47 9.27
N ASP A 17 -11.60 -3.89 9.61
CA ASP A 17 -12.68 -2.97 9.96
C ASP A 17 -12.32 -2.21 11.26
N GLY A 18 -11.71 -2.90 12.23
CA GLY A 18 -11.14 -2.29 13.43
C GLY A 18 -10.00 -1.32 13.13
N LEU A 19 -9.06 -1.67 12.25
CA LEU A 19 -7.97 -0.80 11.81
C LEU A 19 -8.50 0.51 11.20
N VAL A 20 -9.50 0.42 10.32
CA VAL A 20 -10.11 1.59 9.66
C VAL A 20 -10.86 2.45 10.68
N SER A 21 -11.60 1.84 11.60
CA SER A 21 -12.31 2.55 12.67
C SER A 21 -11.34 3.32 13.59
N GLU A 22 -10.25 2.69 14.01
CA GLU A 22 -9.21 3.34 14.82
C GLU A 22 -8.56 4.51 14.07
N ALA A 23 -8.24 4.33 12.78
CA ALA A 23 -7.69 5.40 11.96
C ALA A 23 -8.63 6.61 11.85
N LEU A 24 -9.95 6.37 11.71
CA LEU A 24 -10.97 7.43 11.72
C LEU A 24 -11.06 8.17 13.05
N SER A 25 -10.79 7.47 14.15
CA SER A 25 -10.72 8.07 15.49
C SER A 25 -9.41 8.82 15.77
N GLY A 26 -8.50 8.91 14.79
CA GLY A 26 -7.19 9.55 14.93
C GLY A 26 -6.13 8.68 15.60
N ARG A 27 -6.40 7.38 15.83
CA ARG A 27 -5.44 6.45 16.43
C ARG A 27 -4.73 5.65 15.34
N GLY A 28 -3.44 5.93 15.17
CA GLY A 28 -2.59 5.19 14.23
C GLY A 28 -2.40 3.73 14.65
N ARG A 29 -2.57 2.81 13.70
CA ARG A 29 -2.41 1.36 13.90
C ARG A 29 -1.78 0.73 12.66
N SER A 30 -1.29 -0.49 12.80
CA SER A 30 -0.70 -1.27 11.70
C SER A 30 -1.24 -2.69 11.71
N LEU A 31 -1.50 -3.22 10.52
CA LEU A 31 -1.99 -4.59 10.32
C LEU A 31 -1.11 -5.26 9.26
N PHE A 32 -0.60 -6.45 9.59
CA PHE A 32 0.16 -7.28 8.66
C PHE A 32 -0.71 -8.45 8.20
N ILE A 33 -0.84 -8.61 6.88
CA ILE A 33 -1.59 -9.71 6.28
C ILE A 33 -0.58 -10.71 5.70
N VAL A 34 -0.42 -11.84 6.38
CA VAL A 34 0.52 -12.91 6.00
C VAL A 34 -0.27 -14.11 5.50
N GLY A 35 0.24 -14.74 4.44
CA GLY A 35 -0.37 -15.94 3.87
C GLY A 35 0.29 -16.31 2.55
N GLU A 36 0.06 -17.53 2.09
CA GLU A 36 0.57 -18.04 0.83
C GLU A 36 0.17 -17.20 -0.39
N ALA A 37 0.97 -17.30 -1.46
CA ALA A 37 0.62 -16.68 -2.74
C ALA A 37 -0.76 -17.20 -3.21
N GLY A 38 -1.56 -16.31 -3.81
CA GLY A 38 -2.90 -16.68 -4.30
C GLY A 38 -4.02 -16.69 -3.25
N LEU A 39 -3.74 -16.62 -1.94
CA LEU A 39 -4.77 -16.55 -0.89
C LEU A 39 -5.49 -15.18 -0.79
N GLY A 40 -5.45 -14.34 -1.83
CA GLY A 40 -6.20 -13.08 -1.89
C GLY A 40 -5.78 -12.02 -0.87
N LYS A 41 -4.49 -11.92 -0.51
CA LYS A 41 -3.94 -10.85 0.33
C LYS A 41 -4.20 -9.46 -0.28
N THR A 42 -3.98 -9.31 -1.58
CA THR A 42 -4.27 -8.08 -2.33
C THR A 42 -5.74 -7.69 -2.22
N THR A 43 -6.65 -8.66 -2.31
CA THR A 43 -8.09 -8.44 -2.13
C THR A 43 -8.41 -7.85 -0.74
N MET A 44 -7.71 -8.28 0.30
CA MET A 44 -7.90 -7.72 1.65
C MET A 44 -7.41 -6.28 1.76
N VAL A 45 -6.26 -5.97 1.17
CA VAL A 45 -5.71 -4.59 1.15
C VAL A 45 -6.66 -3.64 0.40
N GLU A 46 -7.20 -4.06 -0.74
CA GLU A 46 -8.17 -3.25 -1.49
C GLU A 46 -9.48 -3.07 -0.70
N ARG A 47 -9.91 -4.06 0.08
CA ARG A 47 -11.08 -3.92 0.97
C ARG A 47 -10.82 -2.87 2.06
N ALA A 48 -9.64 -2.88 2.68
CA ALA A 48 -9.25 -1.86 3.66
C ALA A 48 -9.29 -0.45 3.06
N ARG A 49 -8.80 -0.29 1.83
CA ARG A 49 -8.88 0.97 1.07
C ARG A 49 -10.32 1.39 0.82
N ALA A 50 -11.17 0.49 0.36
CA ALA A 50 -12.59 0.76 0.11
C ALA A 50 -13.34 1.15 1.40
N GLY A 51 -13.01 0.52 2.54
CA GLY A 51 -13.62 0.79 3.85
C GLY A 51 -13.41 2.21 4.38
N SER A 52 -12.43 2.94 3.86
CA SER A 52 -12.26 4.37 4.19
C SER A 52 -13.48 5.20 3.79
N GLY A 53 -14.19 4.81 2.72
CA GLY A 53 -15.38 5.51 2.22
C GLY A 53 -15.12 6.98 1.87
N GLY A 54 -13.88 7.34 1.53
CA GLY A 54 -13.48 8.72 1.25
C GLY A 54 -13.35 9.64 2.47
N ARG A 55 -13.56 9.12 3.69
CA ARG A 55 -13.48 9.90 4.94
C ARG A 55 -12.06 10.34 5.29
N PHE A 56 -11.05 9.67 4.74
CA PHE A 56 -9.65 10.05 4.81
C PHE A 56 -8.92 9.62 3.54
N LYS A 57 -7.76 10.23 3.29
CA LYS A 57 -6.93 9.89 2.13
C LYS A 57 -6.24 8.56 2.34
N VAL A 58 -6.32 7.69 1.33
CA VAL A 58 -5.62 6.40 1.30
C VAL A 58 -4.72 6.37 0.07
N SER A 59 -3.48 5.92 0.26
CA SER A 59 -2.54 5.66 -0.82
C SER A 59 -1.97 4.25 -0.71
N ILE A 60 -1.41 3.76 -1.81
CA ILE A 60 -0.84 2.41 -1.91
C ILE A 60 0.62 2.53 -2.33
N GLY A 61 1.49 1.80 -1.63
CA GLY A 61 2.81 1.42 -2.11
C GLY A 61 2.82 -0.07 -2.48
N ARG A 62 3.56 -0.45 -3.51
CA ARG A 62 3.77 -1.84 -3.90
C ARG A 62 5.24 -2.18 -3.75
N GLY A 63 5.53 -3.29 -3.09
CA GLY A 63 6.87 -3.85 -3.06
C GLY A 63 7.06 -4.83 -4.21
N ASP A 64 8.16 -4.68 -4.94
CA ASP A 64 8.67 -5.70 -5.86
C ASP A 64 9.95 -6.30 -5.25
N ALA A 65 10.15 -7.61 -5.41
CA ALA A 65 11.36 -8.29 -4.94
C ALA A 65 12.63 -7.69 -5.59
N ALA A 66 12.51 -7.23 -6.84
CA ALA A 66 13.59 -6.54 -7.55
C ALA A 66 13.95 -5.17 -6.92
N GLU A 67 13.02 -4.58 -6.16
CA GLU A 67 13.19 -3.28 -5.49
C GLU A 67 13.60 -3.41 -4.01
N SER A 68 13.91 -4.63 -3.54
CA SER A 68 14.41 -4.89 -2.18
C SER A 68 15.66 -4.08 -1.80
N SER A 69 16.43 -3.64 -2.80
CA SER A 69 17.62 -2.80 -2.64
C SER A 69 17.33 -1.31 -2.40
N LEU A 70 16.07 -0.86 -2.52
CA LEU A 70 15.64 0.51 -2.26
C LEU A 70 15.08 0.64 -0.84
N PRO A 71 15.83 1.24 0.11
CA PRO A 71 15.33 1.44 1.46
C PRO A 71 14.03 2.26 1.43
N PHE A 72 12.99 1.74 2.08
CA PHE A 72 11.70 2.42 2.24
C PHE A 72 10.99 2.81 0.94
N GLY A 73 11.32 2.22 -0.22
CA GLY A 73 10.71 2.57 -1.51
C GLY A 73 9.19 2.48 -1.52
N ILE A 74 8.64 1.46 -0.84
CA ILE A 74 7.19 1.26 -0.68
C ILE A 74 6.55 2.43 0.08
N ILE A 75 7.22 2.94 1.11
CA ILE A 75 6.73 4.06 1.94
C ILE A 75 6.81 5.36 1.13
N ASP A 76 7.91 5.59 0.40
CA ASP A 76 8.05 6.76 -0.48
C ASP A 76 6.93 6.80 -1.53
N GLN A 77 6.63 5.67 -2.18
CA GLN A 77 5.53 5.55 -3.13
C GLN A 77 4.17 5.87 -2.49
N ALA A 78 3.89 5.32 -1.31
CA ALA A 78 2.65 5.59 -0.59
C ALA A 78 2.53 7.09 -0.23
N LEU A 79 3.60 7.71 0.27
CA LEU A 79 3.58 9.13 0.63
C LEU A 79 3.36 10.04 -0.60
N ARG A 80 3.99 9.75 -1.74
CA ARG A 80 3.75 10.48 -2.99
C ARG A 80 2.28 10.43 -3.41
N GLY A 81 1.62 9.27 -3.24
CA GLY A 81 0.19 9.11 -3.52
C GLY A 81 -0.72 9.99 -2.65
N LEU A 82 -0.23 10.46 -1.50
CA LEU A 82 -0.94 11.42 -0.62
C LEU A 82 -0.59 12.88 -0.93
N GLY A 83 0.31 13.14 -1.87
CA GLY A 83 0.78 14.46 -2.26
C GLY A 83 2.04 14.93 -1.53
N PHE A 84 2.70 14.08 -0.74
CA PHE A 84 3.98 14.42 -0.13
C PHE A 84 5.08 14.45 -1.20
N ARG A 85 6.00 15.41 -1.06
CA ARG A 85 7.20 15.49 -1.89
C ARG A 85 8.36 14.86 -1.14
N SER A 86 9.08 13.94 -1.78
CA SER A 86 10.30 13.38 -1.19
C SER A 86 11.34 14.49 -1.01
N PRO A 87 11.92 14.64 0.19
CA PRO A 87 13.06 15.51 0.40
C PRO A 87 14.21 15.01 -0.49
N GLY A 88 14.62 15.80 -1.48
CA GLY A 88 15.72 15.42 -2.38
C GLY A 88 15.51 15.72 -3.87
N GLN A 89 14.30 16.09 -4.31
CA GLN A 89 14.12 16.57 -5.69
C GLN A 89 14.71 17.97 -5.96
N THR A 90 15.31 18.62 -4.96
CA THR A 90 15.94 19.95 -5.09
C THR A 90 17.40 19.91 -5.56
N ARG A 91 18.03 18.75 -5.77
CA ARG A 91 19.27 18.69 -6.56
C ARG A 91 19.24 17.48 -7.46
N ALA A 92 19.44 17.71 -8.75
CA ALA A 92 19.73 16.72 -9.77
C ALA A 92 21.06 16.00 -9.45
N GLY A 93 21.06 15.18 -8.40
CA GLY A 93 22.12 14.24 -8.08
C GLY A 93 21.84 12.94 -8.82
N ARG A 94 22.54 12.75 -9.94
CA ARG A 94 22.73 11.53 -10.72
C ARG A 94 21.95 10.30 -10.19
N ARG A 95 20.75 10.07 -10.72
CA ARG A 95 19.98 8.82 -10.49
C ARG A 95 20.83 7.64 -10.97
N PRO A 96 21.07 6.60 -10.16
CA PRO A 96 21.66 5.36 -10.66
C PRO A 96 20.81 4.83 -11.81
N ALA A 97 21.45 4.45 -12.93
CA ALA A 97 20.77 4.09 -14.19
C ALA A 97 19.67 3.02 -14.02
N MET A 98 19.78 2.18 -12.98
CA MET A 98 18.82 1.14 -12.63
C MET A 98 17.48 1.72 -12.13
N GLN A 99 17.50 2.79 -11.32
CA GLN A 99 16.29 3.45 -10.80
C GLN A 99 15.55 4.26 -11.86
N ALA A 100 16.28 4.78 -12.85
CA ALA A 100 15.68 5.49 -13.99
C ALA A 100 14.93 4.53 -14.92
N ARG A 101 15.31 3.25 -14.98
CA ARG A 101 14.65 2.24 -15.82
C ARG A 101 13.39 1.69 -15.15
N ALA A 102 13.44 1.39 -13.85
CA ALA A 102 12.27 0.96 -13.07
C ALA A 102 11.16 2.03 -13.07
N ALA A 103 11.52 3.30 -12.84
CA ALA A 103 10.55 4.40 -12.88
C ALA A 103 9.89 4.62 -14.25
N ARG A 104 10.52 4.19 -15.36
CA ARG A 104 9.89 4.22 -16.70
C ARG A 104 9.01 3.00 -16.97
N LEU A 105 9.33 1.85 -16.37
CA LEU A 105 8.59 0.60 -16.54
C LEU A 105 7.27 0.57 -15.76
N TYR A 106 7.21 1.24 -14.60
CA TYR A 106 6.01 1.26 -13.73
C TYR A 106 5.20 2.57 -13.80
N ALA A 107 5.50 3.46 -14.76
CA ALA A 107 4.78 4.72 -14.97
C ALA A 107 3.65 4.64 -16.03
N ALA A 108 3.24 3.42 -16.42
CA ALA A 108 2.12 3.16 -17.33
C ALA A 108 0.90 2.62 -16.57
#